data_AF-A0A5S3N2U9-F1
#
_entry.id   AF-A0A5S3N2U9-F1
#
_cell.length_a   1.000
_cell.length_b   1.000
_cell.length_c   1.000
_cell.angle_alpha   90.00
_cell.angle_beta   90.00
_cell.angle_gamma   90.00
#
_symmetry.space_group_name_H-M   'P 1'
#
loop_
_entity.id
_entity.type
_entity.pdbx_description
1 polymer ?
#
loop_
_entity_poly.entity_id
_entity_poly.type
_entity_poly.pdbx_seq_one_letter_code
_entity_poly.pdbx_strand_id
1 'polypeptide(L)'
;MKRKAGILIIGILIVSKFWIGIYTHDEFGEKNLFIKHRPIWKTFFYSPRGMSDLKLSEMSTEKQNEQKLFDEFVLENQTIE
;
A
#
# COMPACT_ATOMS: atom_id res chain seq x y z
N MET A 1 -19.93 -18.55 -24.56
CA MET A 1 -18.53 -18.66 -24.06
C MET A 1 -17.92 -17.29 -23.72
N LYS A 2 -17.97 -16.29 -24.62
CA LYS A 2 -17.40 -14.95 -24.39
C LYS A 2 -17.85 -14.25 -23.10
N ARG A 3 -19.14 -14.35 -22.72
CA ARG A 3 -19.66 -13.81 -21.45
C ARG A 3 -19.04 -14.45 -20.20
N LYS A 4 -18.81 -15.76 -20.22
CA LYS A 4 -18.16 -16.49 -19.11
C LYS A 4 -16.69 -16.09 -18.97
N ALA A 5 -15.99 -15.91 -20.09
CA ALA A 5 -14.61 -15.39 -20.10
C ALA A 5 -14.53 -13.96 -19.56
N GLY A 6 -15.48 -13.09 -19.92
CA GLY A 6 -15.53 -11.72 -19.38
C GLY A 6 -15.71 -11.68 -17.86
N ILE A 7 -16.62 -12.49 -17.31
CA ILE A 7 -16.83 -12.59 -15.85
C ILE A 7 -15.56 -13.09 -15.14
N LEU A 8 -14.88 -14.07 -15.72
CA LEU A 8 -13.63 -14.59 -15.17
C LEU A 8 -12.53 -13.51 -15.10
N ILE A 9 -12.36 -12.74 -16.19
CA ILE A 9 -11.38 -11.65 -16.24
C ILE A 9 -11.68 -10.60 -15.19
N ILE A 10 -12.95 -10.19 -15.04
CA ILE A 10 -13.37 -9.23 -14.02
C ILE A 10 -13.07 -9.77 -12.62
N GLY A 11 -13.36 -11.05 -12.36
CA GLY A 11 -13.04 -11.69 -11.09
C GLY A 11 -11.54 -11.64 -10.76
N ILE A 12 -10.68 -11.94 -11.74
CA ILE A 12 -9.22 -11.87 -11.57
C ILE A 12 -8.77 -10.44 -11.26
N LEU A 13 -9.30 -9.43 -11.96
CA LEU A 13 -8.96 -8.03 -11.71
C LEU A 13 -9.39 -7.53 -10.33
N ILE A 14 -10.57 -7.96 -9.86
CA ILE A 14 -11.04 -7.62 -8.52
C ILE A 14 -10.13 -8.25 -7.45
N VAL A 15 -9.72 -9.50 -7.65
CA VAL A 15 -8.83 -10.20 -6.71
C VAL A 15 -7.43 -9.58 -6.74
N SER A 16 -6.88 -9.25 -7.92
CA SER A 16 -5.54 -8.68 -8.04
C SER A 16 -5.42 -7.29 -7.37
N LYS A 17 -6.50 -6.50 -7.32
CA LYS A 17 -6.57 -5.22 -6.59
C LYS A 17 -6.07 -5.34 -5.15
N PHE A 18 -6.31 -6.47 -4.49
CA PHE A 18 -5.91 -6.64 -3.09
C PHE A 18 -4.39 -6.72 -2.90
N TRP A 19 -3.66 -7.10 -3.94
CA TRP A 19 -2.19 -7.18 -3.94
C TRP A 19 -1.50 -5.98 -4.59
N ILE A 20 -2.23 -5.09 -5.28
CA ILE A 20 -1.63 -3.90 -5.91
C ILE A 20 -1.80 -2.68 -5.00
N GLY A 21 -0.68 -2.03 -4.67
CA GLY A 21 -0.63 -0.81 -3.85
C GLY A 21 0.01 0.35 -4.60
N ILE A 22 -0.32 1.57 -4.15
CA ILE A 22 0.30 2.82 -4.56
C ILE A 22 0.79 3.51 -3.30
N TYR A 23 2.05 3.95 -3.27
CA TYR A 23 2.55 4.77 -2.18
C TYR A 23 3.08 6.12 -2.68
N THR A 24 3.02 7.13 -1.82
CA THR A 24 3.61 8.44 -2.08
C THR A 24 5.01 8.48 -1.45
N HIS A 25 6.04 8.84 -2.23
CA HIS A 25 7.40 8.99 -1.72
C HIS A 25 7.52 10.28 -0.89
N ASP A 26 8.09 10.18 0.30
CA ASP A 26 8.09 11.27 1.29
C ASP A 26 8.96 12.46 0.87
N GLU A 27 10.00 12.23 0.06
CA GLU A 27 10.91 13.29 -0.41
C GLU A 27 10.39 14.10 -1.62
N PHE A 28 9.76 13.43 -2.59
CA PHE A 28 9.44 14.04 -3.89
C PHE A 28 7.93 14.09 -4.18
N GLY A 29 7.10 13.47 -3.32
CA GLY A 29 5.64 13.40 -3.51
C GLY A 29 5.20 12.51 -4.68
N GLU A 30 6.14 11.79 -5.30
CA GLU A 30 5.87 10.92 -6.44
C GLU A 30 5.07 9.68 -6.03
N LYS A 31 4.20 9.21 -6.92
CA LYS A 31 3.38 8.02 -6.69
C LYS A 31 4.02 6.80 -7.32
N ASN A 32 4.35 5.81 -6.50
CA ASN A 32 4.99 4.58 -6.90
C ASN A 32 4.03 3.40 -6.75
N LEU A 33 3.98 2.55 -7.78
CA LEU A 33 3.24 1.29 -7.76
C LEU A 33 4.09 0.19 -7.13
N PHE A 34 3.48 -0.67 -6.32
CA PHE A 34 4.15 -1.82 -5.74
C PHE A 34 3.20 -3.01 -5.55
N ILE A 35 3.78 -4.20 -5.39
CA ILE A 35 3.06 -5.44 -5.05
C ILE A 35 3.15 -5.66 -3.54
N LYS A 36 2.01 -5.76 -2.89
CA LYS A 36 1.88 -6.05 -1.46
C LYS A 36 2.20 -7.52 -1.18
N HIS A 37 2.88 -7.80 -0.08
CA HIS A 37 3.18 -9.17 0.35
C HIS A 37 1.90 -9.96 0.78
N ARG A 38 0.83 -9.27 1.21
CA ARG A 38 -0.45 -9.89 1.59
C ARG A 38 -1.67 -9.10 1.09
N PRO A 39 -2.84 -9.74 0.90
CA PRO A 39 -4.02 -9.05 0.40
C PRO A 39 -4.64 -8.13 1.45
N ILE A 40 -4.80 -6.86 1.12
CA ILE A 40 -5.61 -5.92 1.91
C ILE A 40 -6.42 -4.98 1.02
N TRP A 41 -7.51 -4.44 1.57
CA TRP A 41 -8.39 -3.52 0.85
C TRP A 41 -7.72 -2.17 0.53
N LYS A 42 -6.78 -1.72 1.37
CA LYS A 42 -6.08 -0.44 1.21
C LYS A 42 -5.26 -0.43 -0.08
N THR A 43 -5.47 0.61 -0.88
CA THR A 43 -4.76 0.83 -2.14
C THR A 43 -3.68 1.89 -1.99
N PHE A 44 -3.94 2.95 -1.21
CA PHE A 44 -3.03 4.09 -1.06
C PHE A 44 -2.33 4.04 0.29
N PHE A 45 -1.00 4.14 0.25
CA PHE A 45 -0.12 4.17 1.41
C PHE A 45 0.63 5.51 1.40
N TYR A 46 0.80 6.10 2.57
CA TYR A 46 1.61 7.29 2.76
C TYR A 46 2.21 7.22 4.17
N SER A 47 3.30 7.92 4.39
CA SER A 47 3.95 8.02 5.69
C SER A 47 3.44 9.29 6.40
N PRO A 48 2.61 9.18 7.46
CA PRO A 48 2.19 10.35 8.22
C PRO A 48 3.34 11.15 8.85
N ARG A 49 4.48 10.50 9.16
CA ARG A 49 5.67 11.19 9.68
C ARG A 49 6.55 11.76 8.57
N GLY A 50 6.48 11.21 7.36
CA GLY A 50 7.34 11.62 6.25
C GLY A 50 8.82 11.54 6.62
N MET A 51 9.56 12.61 6.32
CA MET A 51 10.97 12.80 6.69
C MET A 51 11.17 13.39 8.10
N SER A 52 10.12 13.45 8.94
CA SER A 52 10.21 13.99 10.29
C SER A 52 10.74 12.96 11.30
N ASP A 53 11.51 13.41 12.28
CA ASP A 53 11.96 12.61 13.45
C ASP A 53 10.84 12.28 14.46
N LEU A 54 9.57 12.52 14.10
CA LEU A 54 8.41 12.28 14.95
C LEU A 54 8.32 10.80 15.34
N LYS A 55 8.27 10.51 16.64
CA LYS A 55 8.15 9.14 17.14
C LYS A 55 6.72 8.64 16.94
N LEU A 56 6.58 7.32 16.74
CA LEU A 56 5.27 6.66 16.69
C LEU A 56 4.38 7.03 17.90
N SER A 57 4.95 7.06 19.11
CA SER A 57 4.23 7.40 20.34
C SER A 57 3.66 8.83 20.39
N GLU A 58 4.20 9.73 19.59
CA GLU A 58 3.81 11.15 19.57
C GLU A 58 2.69 11.43 18.54
N MET A 59 2.36 10.43 17.73
CA MET A 59 1.28 10.52 16.74
C MET A 59 -0.07 10.12 17.33
N SER A 60 -1.16 10.61 16.73
CA SER A 60 -2.51 10.11 17.01
C SER A 60 -2.62 8.63 16.62
N THR A 61 -3.53 7.89 17.27
CA THR A 61 -3.74 6.45 16.99
C THR A 61 -3.98 6.16 15.51
N GLU A 62 -4.71 7.04 14.81
CA GLU A 62 -4.96 6.91 13.37
C GLU A 62 -3.65 7.02 12.57
N LYS A 63 -2.83 8.04 12.84
CA LYS A 63 -1.53 8.23 12.18
C LYS A 63 -0.55 7.11 12.52
N GLN A 64 -0.59 6.59 13.75
CA GLN A 64 0.21 5.42 14.12
C GLN A 64 -0.15 4.19 13.28
N ASN A 65 -1.43 3.93 13.08
CA ASN A 65 -1.89 2.80 12.27
C ASN A 65 -1.50 2.97 10.79
N GLU A 66 -1.64 4.19 10.26
CA GLU A 66 -1.21 4.51 8.89
C GLU A 66 0.30 4.35 8.72
N GLN A 67 1.11 4.82 9.67
CA GLN A 67 2.56 4.65 9.63
C GLN A 67 2.96 3.17 9.71
N LYS A 68 2.34 2.39 10.60
CA LYS A 68 2.61 0.94 10.70
C LYS A 68 2.30 0.22 9.39
N LEU A 69 1.19 0.55 8.74
CA LEU A 69 0.85 -0.02 7.44
C LEU A 69 1.83 0.41 6.35
N PHE A 70 2.33 1.64 6.39
CA PHE A 70 3.35 2.11 5.46
C PHE A 70 4.68 1.37 5.68
N ASP A 71 5.15 1.30 6.92
CA ASP A 71 6.38 0.60 7.29
C ASP A 71 6.32 -0.88 6.85
N GLU A 72 5.22 -1.59 7.17
CA GLU A 72 5.00 -3.01 6.82
C GLU A 72 4.91 -3.26 5.30
N PHE A 73 4.11 -2.48 4.57
CA PHE A 73 3.79 -2.77 3.17
C PHE A 73 4.77 -2.14 2.18
N VAL A 74 5.39 -1.01 2.54
CA VAL A 74 6.23 -0.23 1.65
C VAL A 74 7.70 -0.42 2.02
N LEU A 75 8.10 -0.13 3.25
CA LEU A 75 9.52 -0.12 3.62
C LEU A 75 10.11 -1.53 3.78
N GLU A 76 9.46 -2.38 4.57
CA GLU A 76 9.93 -3.75 4.86
C GLU A 76 9.81 -4.67 3.64
N ASN A 77 8.87 -4.39 2.73
CA ASN A 77 8.58 -5.24 1.58
C ASN A 77 9.33 -4.83 0.29
N GLN A 78 9.91 -3.62 0.23
CA GLN A 78 10.69 -3.16 -0.93
C GLN A 78 12.20 -3.34 -0.79
N THR A 79 12.68 -3.76 0.39
CA THR A 79 14.08 -4.11 0.61
C THR A 79 14.35 -5.50 0.02
N ILE A 80 14.80 -5.53 -1.25
CA ILE A 80 15.54 -6.67 -1.78
C ILE A 80 16.98 -6.45 -1.29
N GLU A 81 17.47 -7.30 -0.38
CA GLU A 81 18.90 -7.38 -0.03
C GLU A 81 19.77 -7.71 -1.26
#